data_AF-A0A934FWP1-F1
#
_entry.id   AF-A0A934FWP1-F1
#
_cell.length_a   1.000
_cell.length_b   1.000
_cell.length_c   1.000
_cell.angle_alpha   90.00
_cell.angle_beta   90.00
_cell.angle_gamma   90.00
#
_symmetry.space_group_name_H-M   'P 1'
#
loop_
_entity.id
_entity.type
_entity.pdbx_description
1 polymer ?
#
loop_
_entity_poly.entity_id
_entity_poly.type
_entity_poly.pdbx_seq_one_letter_code
_entity_poly.pdbx_strand_id
1 'polypeptide(L)'
;LGTGTNNIVYALARLPNGDLIAGGAFGTAGGVIASCIALWNGSTWSPLGTGTDNSVYALAALPNGDFVAGGVFTIVDGKPALYFARHLACPATAIPYGIGCTGSGGPNVLTAITLPWVGGTFRATATGMPSSLLALSMTGFSQVAIPLASLLPQGVPGCDLLASPDFADVIATSGGTAQFQLVLPNSASLVGAQFFHQVVPVELDQSLALTAVTSTNALAMTIGSL
;
A
#
# COMPACT_ATOMS: atom_id res chain seq x y z
N LEU A 1 -20.69 -6.87 7.11
CA LEU A 1 -20.88 -7.72 5.92
C LEU A 1 -21.86 -7.12 4.87
N GLY A 2 -22.38 -5.90 5.06
CA GLY A 2 -23.38 -5.34 4.13
C GLY A 2 -24.65 -6.19 4.08
N THR A 3 -25.32 -6.23 2.93
CA THR A 3 -26.52 -7.05 2.67
C THR A 3 -26.20 -8.50 2.26
N GLY A 4 -24.93 -8.92 2.30
CA GLY A 4 -24.51 -10.26 1.84
C GLY A 4 -24.60 -10.43 0.32
N THR A 5 -24.68 -11.68 -0.14
CA THR A 5 -24.91 -12.01 -1.57
C THR A 5 -26.39 -12.29 -1.84
N ASN A 6 -26.84 -12.03 -3.06
CA ASN A 6 -28.24 -12.29 -3.45
C ASN A 6 -28.53 -13.72 -3.91
N ASN A 7 -27.53 -14.60 -3.92
CA ASN A 7 -27.66 -16.02 -4.22
C ASN A 7 -26.57 -16.82 -3.49
N ILE A 8 -26.54 -18.12 -3.72
CA ILE A 8 -25.66 -19.09 -3.07
C ILE A 8 -24.18 -18.76 -3.36
N VAL A 9 -23.39 -18.76 -2.28
CA VAL A 9 -21.92 -18.82 -2.32
C VAL A 9 -21.51 -20.28 -2.21
N TYR A 10 -20.76 -20.79 -3.18
CA TYR A 10 -20.28 -22.17 -3.20
C TYR A 10 -18.86 -22.30 -2.60
N ALA A 11 -18.03 -21.28 -2.76
CA ALA A 11 -16.64 -21.30 -2.34
C ALA A 11 -16.21 -19.99 -1.69
N LEU A 12 -15.35 -20.09 -0.69
CA LEU A 12 -14.64 -18.97 -0.07
C LEU A 12 -13.14 -19.29 -0.02
N ALA A 13 -12.29 -18.31 -0.33
CA ALA A 13 -10.85 -18.42 -0.19
C ALA A 13 -10.29 -17.19 0.51
N ARG A 14 -9.38 -17.40 1.47
CA ARG A 14 -8.68 -16.31 2.16
C ARG A 14 -7.33 -16.05 1.50
N LEU A 15 -7.09 -14.81 1.10
CA LEU A 15 -5.83 -14.37 0.54
C LEU A 15 -4.78 -14.12 1.64
N PRO A 16 -3.47 -14.14 1.31
CA PRO A 16 -2.40 -13.89 2.28
C PRO A 16 -2.51 -12.55 3.03
N ASN A 17 -3.08 -11.52 2.40
CA ASN A 17 -3.30 -10.21 3.00
C ASN A 17 -4.48 -10.15 3.99
N GLY A 18 -5.27 -11.23 4.08
CA GLY A 18 -6.44 -11.33 4.96
C GLY A 18 -7.78 -11.12 4.27
N ASP A 19 -7.81 -10.71 3.01
CA ASP A 19 -9.06 -10.54 2.24
C ASP A 19 -9.72 -11.89 1.94
N LEU A 20 -11.02 -11.85 1.65
CA LEU A 20 -11.82 -13.03 1.30
C LEU A 20 -12.36 -12.92 -0.13
N ILE A 21 -12.17 -13.96 -0.93
CA ILE A 21 -12.82 -14.12 -2.23
C ILE A 21 -14.03 -15.03 -2.03
N ALA A 22 -15.19 -14.61 -2.56
CA ALA A 22 -16.39 -15.43 -2.65
C ALA A 22 -16.67 -15.79 -4.10
N GLY A 23 -16.93 -17.08 -4.35
CA GLY A 23 -17.36 -17.64 -5.63
C GLY A 23 -18.71 -18.32 -5.47
N GLY A 24 -19.64 -18.10 -6.40
CA GLY A 24 -21.02 -18.58 -6.26
C GLY A 24 -21.86 -18.46 -7.54
N ALA A 25 -23.18 -18.48 -7.37
CA ALA A 25 -24.19 -18.20 -8.41
C ALA A 25 -24.84 -16.81 -8.23
N PHE A 26 -24.22 -15.92 -7.46
CA PHE A 26 -24.77 -14.60 -7.14
C PHE A 26 -24.48 -13.58 -8.24
N GLY A 27 -25.35 -12.58 -8.35
CA GLY A 27 -25.16 -11.43 -9.24
C GLY A 27 -24.80 -10.14 -8.49
N THR A 28 -24.96 -10.13 -7.16
CA THR A 28 -24.56 -9.00 -6.31
C THR A 28 -23.94 -9.47 -5.00
N ALA A 29 -23.03 -8.67 -4.48
CA ALA A 29 -22.40 -8.85 -3.17
C ALA A 29 -22.33 -7.48 -2.46
N GLY A 30 -22.87 -7.36 -1.25
CA GLY A 30 -22.89 -6.09 -0.52
C GLY A 30 -23.65 -4.97 -1.22
N GLY A 31 -24.62 -5.30 -2.08
CA GLY A 31 -25.42 -4.35 -2.85
C GLY A 31 -24.76 -3.83 -4.14
N VAL A 32 -23.52 -4.23 -4.44
CA VAL A 32 -22.86 -3.93 -5.71
C VAL A 32 -22.97 -5.11 -6.68
N ILE A 33 -23.01 -4.82 -7.99
CA ILE A 33 -22.99 -5.84 -9.04
C ILE A 33 -21.65 -6.58 -8.98
N ALA A 34 -21.71 -7.90 -8.83
CA ALA A 34 -20.56 -8.78 -8.81
C ALA A 34 -20.99 -10.14 -9.38
N SER A 35 -20.58 -10.43 -10.62
CA SER A 35 -21.02 -11.61 -11.37
C SER A 35 -20.27 -12.85 -10.92
N CYS A 36 -20.91 -13.64 -10.04
CA CYS A 36 -20.46 -14.95 -9.54
C CYS A 36 -19.12 -14.97 -8.77
N ILE A 37 -18.38 -13.86 -8.70
CA ILE A 37 -17.14 -13.72 -7.96
C ILE A 37 -17.00 -12.31 -7.36
N ALA A 38 -16.58 -12.20 -6.09
CA ALA A 38 -16.45 -10.94 -5.37
C ALA A 38 -15.32 -10.98 -4.32
N LEU A 39 -14.73 -9.83 -4.01
CA LEU A 39 -13.73 -9.64 -2.97
C LEU A 39 -14.33 -8.92 -1.75
N TRP A 40 -13.94 -9.34 -0.56
CA TRP A 40 -14.25 -8.70 0.72
C TRP A 40 -12.96 -8.32 1.44
N ASN A 41 -12.76 -7.02 1.65
CA ASN A 41 -11.54 -6.45 2.25
C ASN A 41 -11.62 -6.29 3.78
N GLY A 42 -12.59 -6.94 4.43
CA GLY A 42 -12.87 -6.73 5.86
C GLY A 42 -13.92 -5.66 6.15
N SER A 43 -14.23 -4.77 5.20
CA SER A 43 -15.20 -3.66 5.38
C SER A 43 -16.26 -3.56 4.29
N THR A 44 -15.90 -3.76 3.01
CA THR A 44 -16.79 -3.64 1.86
C THR A 44 -16.60 -4.79 0.86
N TRP A 45 -17.67 -5.13 0.16
CA TRP A 45 -17.62 -6.02 -1.01
C TRP A 45 -17.27 -5.22 -2.26
N SER A 46 -16.48 -5.80 -3.16
CA SER A 46 -16.21 -5.26 -4.49
C SER A 46 -16.26 -6.36 -5.56
N PRO A 47 -16.69 -6.05 -6.79
CA PRO A 47 -16.55 -6.98 -7.90
C PRO A 47 -15.07 -7.29 -8.17
N LEU A 48 -14.79 -8.50 -8.62
CA LEU A 48 -13.50 -8.87 -9.21
C LEU A 48 -13.64 -8.80 -10.73
N GLY A 49 -13.03 -7.79 -11.34
CA GLY A 49 -13.15 -7.51 -12.77
C GLY A 49 -14.60 -7.37 -13.23
N THR A 50 -14.96 -7.95 -14.38
CA THR A 50 -16.37 -8.08 -14.81
C THR A 50 -17.00 -9.39 -14.33
N GLY A 51 -16.22 -10.23 -13.66
CA GLY A 51 -16.63 -11.50 -13.07
C GLY A 51 -16.67 -12.63 -14.09
N THR A 52 -17.53 -13.62 -13.84
CA THR A 52 -17.70 -14.80 -14.70
C THR A 52 -19.11 -14.85 -15.27
N ASP A 53 -19.26 -15.44 -16.47
CA ASP A 53 -20.57 -15.61 -17.13
C ASP A 53 -21.45 -16.70 -16.50
N ASN A 54 -20.88 -17.55 -15.65
CA ASN A 54 -21.60 -18.59 -14.92
C ASN A 54 -20.93 -18.88 -13.57
N SER A 55 -21.50 -19.81 -12.81
CA SER A 55 -21.17 -20.06 -11.41
C SER A 55 -19.71 -20.51 -11.20
N VAL A 56 -19.12 -20.00 -10.12
CA VAL A 56 -17.84 -20.48 -9.58
C VAL A 56 -18.12 -21.47 -8.46
N TYR A 57 -17.62 -22.70 -8.59
CA TYR A 57 -17.84 -23.79 -7.63
C TYR A 57 -16.65 -24.04 -6.71
N ALA A 58 -15.44 -23.68 -7.14
CA ALA A 58 -14.22 -23.89 -6.39
C ALA A 58 -13.30 -22.68 -6.46
N LEU A 59 -12.63 -22.38 -5.36
CA LEU A 59 -11.60 -21.36 -5.24
C LEU A 59 -10.40 -21.94 -4.48
N ALA A 60 -9.19 -21.63 -4.93
CA ALA A 60 -7.98 -21.90 -4.17
C ALA A 60 -7.03 -20.70 -4.26
N ALA A 61 -6.69 -20.12 -3.10
CA ALA A 61 -5.67 -19.09 -2.98
C ALA A 61 -4.27 -19.73 -2.94
N LEU A 62 -3.31 -19.09 -3.61
CA LEU A 62 -1.93 -19.49 -3.66
C LEU A 62 -1.08 -18.60 -2.73
N PRO A 63 0.06 -19.10 -2.19
CA PRO A 63 0.89 -18.33 -1.27
C PRO A 63 1.44 -17.00 -1.84
N ASN A 64 1.55 -16.90 -3.17
CA ASN A 64 2.04 -15.71 -3.85
C ASN A 64 0.95 -14.64 -4.09
N GLY A 65 -0.28 -14.86 -3.62
CA GLY A 65 -1.41 -13.93 -3.77
C GLY A 65 -2.31 -14.25 -4.96
N ASP A 66 -1.86 -15.07 -5.91
CA ASP A 66 -2.71 -15.58 -6.98
C ASP A 66 -3.87 -16.40 -6.42
N PHE A 67 -4.91 -16.59 -7.22
CA PHE A 67 -5.90 -17.60 -6.94
C PHE A 67 -6.36 -18.29 -8.23
N VAL A 68 -6.91 -19.48 -8.07
CA VAL A 68 -7.56 -20.21 -9.16
C VAL A 68 -9.04 -20.38 -8.84
N ALA A 69 -9.85 -20.28 -9.89
CA ALA A 69 -11.29 -20.47 -9.85
C ALA A 69 -11.65 -21.63 -10.78
N GLY A 70 -12.55 -22.50 -10.31
CA GLY A 70 -13.13 -23.60 -11.09
C GLY A 70 -14.65 -23.52 -11.05
N GLY A 71 -15.32 -23.86 -12.15
CA GLY A 71 -16.77 -23.77 -12.24
C GLY A 71 -17.32 -24.17 -13.60
N VAL A 72 -18.52 -23.68 -13.91
CA VAL A 72 -19.23 -23.92 -15.18
C VAL A 72 -19.20 -22.70 -16.11
N PHE A 73 -18.35 -21.71 -15.79
CA PHE A 73 -18.14 -20.52 -16.60
C PHE A 73 -17.36 -20.84 -17.88
N THR A 74 -17.58 -20.03 -18.91
CA THR A 74 -16.84 -20.08 -20.17
C THR A 74 -16.17 -18.75 -20.51
N ILE A 75 -16.50 -17.69 -19.77
CA ILE A 75 -15.96 -16.34 -19.92
C ILE A 75 -15.58 -15.80 -18.53
N VAL A 76 -14.39 -15.23 -18.44
CA VAL A 76 -13.89 -14.48 -17.27
C VAL A 76 -13.36 -13.14 -17.76
N ASP A 77 -13.80 -12.04 -17.16
CA ASP A 77 -13.39 -10.68 -17.55
C ASP A 77 -13.59 -10.38 -19.05
N GLY A 78 -14.68 -10.89 -19.62
CA GLY A 78 -14.98 -10.77 -21.05
C GLY A 78 -14.08 -11.58 -21.98
N LYS A 79 -13.21 -12.44 -21.45
CA LYS A 79 -12.27 -13.29 -22.21
C LYS A 79 -12.64 -14.76 -22.07
N PRO A 80 -12.49 -15.58 -23.13
CA PRO A 80 -12.71 -17.02 -23.05
C PRO A 80 -11.79 -17.67 -22.01
N ALA A 81 -12.39 -18.38 -21.05
CA ALA A 81 -11.71 -19.21 -20.07
C ALA A 81 -12.66 -20.34 -19.67
N LEU A 82 -12.41 -21.55 -20.17
CA LEU A 82 -13.34 -22.67 -20.01
C LEU A 82 -13.13 -23.34 -18.67
N TYR A 83 -14.11 -23.21 -17.77
CA TYR A 83 -14.29 -23.96 -16.52
C TYR A 83 -13.20 -23.78 -15.46
N PHE A 84 -12.08 -23.15 -15.81
CA PHE A 84 -10.93 -22.91 -14.97
C PHE A 84 -10.25 -21.60 -15.36
N ALA A 85 -9.89 -20.80 -14.35
CA ALA A 85 -9.15 -19.56 -14.53
C ALA A 85 -8.16 -19.36 -13.40
N ARG A 86 -7.05 -18.68 -13.70
CA ARG A 86 -6.08 -18.20 -12.70
C ARG A 86 -6.08 -16.68 -12.73
N HIS A 87 -6.25 -16.07 -11.57
CA HIS A 87 -5.95 -14.68 -11.35
C HIS A 87 -4.49 -14.54 -10.94
N LEU A 88 -3.77 -13.62 -11.58
CA LEU A 88 -2.38 -13.31 -11.25
C LEU A 88 -2.36 -12.10 -10.32
N ALA A 89 -1.77 -12.26 -9.15
CA ALA A 89 -1.44 -11.15 -8.29
C ALA A 89 -0.28 -10.35 -8.89
N CYS A 90 -0.38 -9.03 -8.79
CA CYS A 90 0.75 -8.13 -8.95
C CYS A 90 1.19 -7.75 -7.53
N PRO A 91 2.19 -8.43 -6.94
CA PRO A 91 2.52 -8.24 -5.53
C PRO A 91 2.98 -6.81 -5.25
N ALA A 92 2.37 -6.18 -4.25
CA ALA A 92 2.82 -4.88 -3.77
C ALA A 92 4.20 -5.02 -3.10
N THR A 93 5.05 -4.00 -3.23
CA THR A 93 6.37 -3.97 -2.59
C THR A 93 6.62 -2.66 -1.87
N ALA A 94 7.44 -2.72 -0.82
CA ALA A 94 7.99 -1.56 -0.11
C ALA A 94 9.41 -1.92 0.33
N ILE A 95 10.38 -1.63 -0.53
CA ILE A 95 11.77 -2.05 -0.37
C ILE A 95 12.57 -0.87 0.19
N PRO A 96 13.20 -1.00 1.38
CA PRO A 96 14.04 0.06 1.91
C PRO A 96 15.30 0.25 1.05
N TYR A 97 15.68 1.50 0.83
CA TYR A 97 16.93 1.87 0.17
C TYR A 97 17.55 3.13 0.78
N GLY A 98 18.85 3.28 0.57
CA GLY A 98 19.66 4.29 1.25
C GLY A 98 19.77 4.04 2.75
N ILE A 99 20.42 4.97 3.44
CA ILE A 99 20.68 4.87 4.88
C ILE A 99 20.14 6.16 5.51
N GLY A 100 19.42 6.01 6.62
CA GLY A 100 19.00 7.13 7.43
C GLY A 100 20.11 7.62 8.34
N CYS A 101 20.09 8.92 8.63
CA CYS A 101 21.02 9.55 9.55
C CYS A 101 20.64 9.37 11.01
N THR A 102 21.59 9.60 11.90
CA THR A 102 21.32 9.72 13.33
C THR A 102 21.04 11.18 13.68
N GLY A 103 19.85 11.45 14.23
CA GLY A 103 19.48 12.73 14.83
C GLY A 103 19.65 12.71 16.35
N SER A 104 19.18 13.75 17.05
CA SER A 104 19.27 13.81 18.52
C SER A 104 18.44 12.72 19.23
N GLY A 105 17.43 12.17 18.57
CA GLY A 105 16.61 11.05 19.06
C GLY A 105 17.16 9.66 18.75
N GLY A 106 18.26 9.54 17.98
CA GLY A 106 18.85 8.28 17.55
C GLY A 106 18.79 8.04 16.03
N PRO A 107 19.03 6.80 15.57
CA PRO A 107 19.04 6.46 14.14
C PRO A 107 17.65 6.60 13.52
N ASN A 108 17.53 7.45 12.50
CA ASN A 108 16.29 7.65 11.80
C ASN A 108 16.01 6.50 10.82
N VAL A 109 14.94 5.76 11.05
CA VAL A 109 14.57 4.58 10.23
C VAL A 109 13.11 4.66 9.83
N LEU A 110 12.85 4.45 8.53
CA LEU A 110 11.51 4.34 7.95
C LEU A 110 11.22 2.90 7.59
N THR A 111 10.14 2.34 8.14
CA THR A 111 9.73 0.95 7.92
C THR A 111 8.27 0.89 7.47
N ALA A 112 7.98 0.09 6.45
CA ALA A 112 6.61 -0.18 6.02
C ALA A 112 5.90 -1.08 7.04
N ILE A 113 4.68 -0.71 7.43
CA ILE A 113 3.78 -1.54 8.26
C ILE A 113 2.86 -2.36 7.35
N THR A 114 2.31 -1.73 6.33
CA THR A 114 1.45 -2.38 5.31
C THR A 114 2.00 -2.06 3.92
N LEU A 115 1.67 -2.92 2.96
CA LEU A 115 2.11 -2.75 1.57
C LEU A 115 1.07 -1.95 0.74
N PRO A 116 1.49 -1.28 -0.35
CA PRO A 116 0.63 -0.43 -1.15
C PRO A 116 -0.25 -1.22 -2.12
N TRP A 117 -1.34 -1.81 -1.63
CA TRP A 117 -2.35 -2.47 -2.47
C TRP A 117 -3.40 -1.48 -2.97
N VAL A 118 -3.86 -1.62 -4.22
CA VAL A 118 -5.03 -0.87 -4.72
C VAL A 118 -6.24 -1.08 -3.82
N GLY A 119 -6.98 -0.01 -3.53
CA GLY A 119 -8.11 -0.02 -2.60
C GLY A 119 -7.73 -0.17 -1.11
N GLY A 120 -6.45 -0.36 -0.80
CA GLY A 120 -5.93 -0.50 0.56
C GLY A 120 -5.41 0.82 1.14
N THR A 121 -4.80 0.73 2.33
CA THR A 121 -4.04 1.83 2.94
C THR A 121 -2.61 1.38 3.16
N PHE A 122 -1.68 2.04 2.48
CA PHE A 122 -0.26 1.94 2.78
C PHE A 122 0.04 2.68 4.08
N ARG A 123 0.85 2.09 4.96
CA ARG A 123 1.27 2.66 6.24
C ARG A 123 2.76 2.45 6.43
N ALA A 124 3.44 3.47 6.94
CA ALA A 124 4.84 3.39 7.33
C ALA A 124 5.08 4.16 8.63
N THR A 125 6.11 3.76 9.36
CA THR A 125 6.56 4.44 10.57
C THR A 125 7.99 4.88 10.42
N ALA A 126 8.23 6.17 10.66
CA ALA A 126 9.56 6.70 10.93
C ALA A 126 9.82 6.68 12.45
N THR A 127 11.04 6.32 12.83
CA THR A 127 11.54 6.24 14.22
C THR A 127 12.86 7.00 14.35
N GLY A 128 13.40 7.14 15.57
CA GLY A 128 14.69 7.80 15.81
C GLY A 128 14.61 9.32 15.98
N MET A 129 13.40 9.84 16.03
CA MET A 129 13.13 11.27 16.20
C MET A 129 13.10 11.67 17.68
N PRO A 130 13.52 12.89 18.07
CA PRO A 130 13.26 13.42 19.40
C PRO A 130 11.75 13.69 19.61
N SER A 131 11.30 13.86 20.84
CA SER A 131 9.86 14.06 21.15
C SER A 131 9.29 15.44 20.82
N SER A 132 10.13 16.40 20.38
CA SER A 132 9.78 17.81 20.22
C SER A 132 10.25 18.35 18.87
N LEU A 133 9.73 17.79 17.78
CA LEU A 133 10.07 18.25 16.43
C LEU A 133 8.90 18.15 15.44
N LEU A 134 9.09 18.78 14.28
CA LEU A 134 8.29 18.57 13.07
C LEU A 134 9.00 17.58 12.15
N ALA A 135 8.25 16.76 11.41
CA ALA A 135 8.82 15.93 10.36
C ALA A 135 8.12 16.21 9.03
N LEU A 136 8.88 16.20 7.95
CA LEU A 136 8.34 16.33 6.60
C LEU A 136 8.22 14.94 5.98
N SER A 137 7.03 14.61 5.54
CA SER A 137 6.72 13.44 4.73
C SER A 137 6.97 13.81 3.26
N MET A 138 7.98 13.21 2.64
CA MET A 138 8.35 13.45 1.24
C MET A 138 7.91 12.25 0.41
N THR A 139 7.01 12.46 -0.53
CA THR A 139 6.54 11.43 -1.47
C THR A 139 6.83 11.87 -2.90
N GLY A 140 7.48 11.00 -3.66
CA GLY A 140 7.93 11.29 -5.01
C GLY A 140 7.75 10.14 -6.00
N PHE A 141 7.92 10.46 -7.28
CA PHE A 141 7.89 9.50 -8.39
C PHE A 141 9.28 9.20 -8.96
N SER A 142 10.33 9.77 -8.36
CA SER A 142 11.71 9.51 -8.74
C SER A 142 12.63 9.35 -7.54
N GLN A 143 13.69 8.57 -7.71
CA GLN A 143 14.80 8.53 -6.76
C GLN A 143 15.70 9.73 -7.01
N VAL A 144 16.09 10.39 -5.93
CA VAL A 144 17.11 11.43 -5.94
C VAL A 144 18.17 11.07 -4.89
N ALA A 145 19.29 11.77 -4.88
CA ALA A 145 20.29 11.66 -3.83
C ALA A 145 20.91 13.03 -3.66
N ILE A 146 20.22 13.88 -2.89
CA ILE A 146 20.61 15.28 -2.69
C ILE A 146 21.07 15.44 -1.24
N PRO A 147 22.34 15.80 -1.00
CA PRO A 147 22.82 16.08 0.34
C PRO A 147 22.00 17.20 0.99
N LEU A 148 21.43 16.96 2.16
CA LEU A 148 20.62 17.97 2.85
C LEU A 148 21.43 19.22 3.18
N ALA A 149 22.71 19.07 3.49
CA ALA A 149 23.64 20.18 3.72
C ALA A 149 23.81 21.10 2.49
N SER A 150 23.46 20.63 1.29
CA SER A 150 23.45 21.46 0.07
C SER A 150 22.13 22.23 -0.11
N LEU A 151 21.05 21.78 0.53
CA LEU A 151 19.72 22.40 0.46
C LEU A 151 19.51 23.42 1.58
N LEU A 152 20.02 23.12 2.77
CA LEU A 152 19.81 23.90 3.98
C LEU A 152 21.09 23.97 4.81
N PRO A 153 21.44 25.14 5.41
CA PRO A 153 22.61 25.26 6.28
C PRO A 153 22.60 24.30 7.48
N GLN A 154 21.40 23.93 7.95
CA GLN A 154 21.17 23.03 9.08
C GLN A 154 21.06 21.56 8.65
N GLY A 155 21.21 21.25 7.36
CA GLY A 155 21.26 19.89 6.86
C GLY A 155 22.48 19.17 7.40
N VAL A 156 22.26 18.05 8.10
CA VAL A 156 23.37 17.29 8.69
C VAL A 156 24.20 16.63 7.58
N PRO A 157 25.54 16.79 7.58
CA PRO A 157 26.41 16.14 6.59
C PRO A 157 26.25 14.60 6.61
N GLY A 158 26.17 14.00 5.43
CA GLY A 158 25.92 12.57 5.26
C GLY A 158 24.43 12.18 5.23
N CYS A 159 23.52 13.15 5.37
CA CYS A 159 22.09 12.94 5.19
C CYS A 159 21.65 13.36 3.80
N ASP A 160 20.96 12.45 3.12
CA ASP A 160 20.46 12.70 1.78
C ASP A 160 18.93 12.74 1.78
N LEU A 161 18.38 13.62 0.95
CA LEU A 161 17.04 13.46 0.40
C LEU A 161 17.14 12.41 -0.70
N LEU A 162 16.38 11.33 -0.54
CA LEU A 162 16.44 10.11 -1.35
C LEU A 162 15.23 9.94 -2.28
N ALA A 163 14.16 10.68 -2.04
CA ALA A 163 12.92 10.67 -2.82
C ALA A 163 12.61 12.10 -3.31
N SER A 164 12.19 12.26 -4.56
CA SER A 164 11.78 13.58 -5.07
C SER A 164 10.63 14.15 -4.23
N PRO A 165 10.62 15.44 -3.92
CA PRO A 165 9.59 16.05 -3.09
C PRO A 165 8.39 16.50 -3.95
N ASP A 166 7.83 15.58 -4.75
CA ASP A 166 6.69 15.90 -5.63
C ASP A 166 5.45 16.24 -4.79
N PHE A 167 5.30 15.59 -3.64
CA PHE A 167 4.38 15.94 -2.58
C PHE A 167 5.11 15.98 -1.23
N ALA A 168 4.95 17.08 -0.51
CA ALA A 168 5.49 17.25 0.84
C ALA A 168 4.34 17.57 1.80
N ASP A 169 4.30 16.89 2.95
CA ASP A 169 3.35 17.15 4.02
C ASP A 169 4.06 17.25 5.37
N VAL A 170 3.50 18.01 6.31
CA VAL A 170 4.03 18.13 7.66
C VAL A 170 3.33 17.10 8.54
N ILE A 171 4.09 16.17 9.11
CA ILE A 171 3.56 15.15 10.01
C ILE A 171 3.99 15.41 11.45
N ALA A 172 3.04 15.27 12.36
CA ALA A 172 3.30 15.36 13.79
C ALA A 172 4.09 14.15 14.26
N THR A 173 4.97 14.37 15.23
CA THR A 173 5.76 13.33 15.87
C THR A 173 5.23 13.08 17.28
N SER A 174 5.22 11.82 17.71
CA SER A 174 4.82 11.44 19.07
C SER A 174 5.69 10.29 19.55
N GLY A 175 6.25 10.42 20.75
CA GLY A 175 7.13 9.39 21.33
C GLY A 175 8.34 9.02 20.46
N GLY A 176 8.86 9.99 19.68
CA GLY A 176 9.98 9.77 18.77
C GLY A 176 9.66 8.99 17.49
N THR A 177 8.37 8.91 17.17
CA THR A 177 7.87 8.27 15.94
C THR A 177 6.99 9.22 15.15
N ALA A 178 6.95 9.04 13.83
CA ALA A 178 6.01 9.69 12.94
C ALA A 178 5.36 8.64 12.05
N GLN A 179 4.05 8.75 11.86
CA GLN A 179 3.27 7.80 11.07
C GLN A 179 2.90 8.44 9.74
N PHE A 180 3.03 7.66 8.67
CA PHE A 180 2.55 8.01 7.35
C PHE A 180 1.45 7.03 6.93
N GLN A 181 0.41 7.55 6.28
CA GLN A 181 -0.64 6.74 5.68
C GLN A 181 -1.05 7.30 4.33
N LEU A 182 -1.21 6.41 3.35
CA LEU A 182 -1.69 6.73 2.01
C LEU A 182 -2.81 5.77 1.64
N VAL A 183 -4.02 6.31 1.45
CA VAL A 183 -5.16 5.54 0.95
C VAL A 183 -5.04 5.46 -0.57
N LEU A 184 -5.01 4.24 -1.10
CA LEU A 184 -4.86 3.99 -2.53
C LEU A 184 -6.24 3.78 -3.17
N PRO A 185 -6.59 4.52 -4.23
CA PRO A 185 -7.82 4.26 -4.97
C PRO A 185 -7.87 2.81 -5.47
N ASN A 186 -9.06 2.21 -5.49
CA ASN A 186 -9.27 0.90 -6.10
C ASN A 186 -9.35 1.05 -7.63
N SER A 187 -8.22 1.33 -8.27
CA SER A 187 -8.12 1.52 -9.73
C SER A 187 -7.05 0.62 -10.33
N ALA A 188 -7.44 -0.18 -11.32
CA ALA A 188 -6.52 -1.05 -12.06
C ALA A 188 -5.38 -0.28 -12.76
N SER A 189 -5.60 1.01 -13.08
CA SER A 189 -4.57 1.86 -13.69
C SER A 189 -3.37 2.14 -12.80
N LEU A 190 -3.49 1.91 -11.49
CA LEU A 190 -2.42 2.13 -10.51
C LEU A 190 -1.53 0.89 -10.32
N VAL A 191 -1.96 -0.28 -10.78
CA VAL A 191 -1.21 -1.53 -10.57
C VAL A 191 0.13 -1.46 -11.31
N GLY A 192 1.20 -1.72 -10.58
CA GLY A 192 2.59 -1.62 -11.06
C GLY A 192 3.17 -0.21 -11.01
N ALA A 193 2.39 0.82 -10.66
CA ALA A 193 2.92 2.17 -10.53
C ALA A 193 3.92 2.25 -9.37
N GLN A 194 4.99 3.01 -9.58
CA GLN A 194 6.07 3.17 -8.61
C GLN A 194 6.05 4.54 -7.97
N PHE A 195 6.38 4.58 -6.68
CA PHE A 195 6.58 5.82 -5.93
C PHE A 195 7.58 5.58 -4.79
N PHE A 196 8.09 6.68 -4.24
CA PHE A 196 9.15 6.71 -3.25
C PHE A 196 8.69 7.54 -2.06
N HIS A 197 9.06 7.13 -0.86
CA HIS A 197 8.71 7.88 0.34
C HIS A 197 9.88 7.93 1.32
N GLN A 198 10.06 9.09 1.92
CA GLN A 198 11.08 9.36 2.93
C GLN A 198 10.51 10.32 3.97
N VAL A 199 10.99 10.23 5.20
CA VAL A 199 10.72 11.22 6.24
C VAL A 199 11.97 12.03 6.51
N VAL A 200 11.81 13.35 6.59
CA VAL A 200 12.87 14.33 6.88
C VAL A 200 12.55 15.00 8.22
N PRO A 201 13.16 14.53 9.32
CA PRO A 201 13.08 15.19 10.62
C PRO A 201 13.67 16.61 10.60
N VAL A 202 12.92 17.57 11.17
CA VAL A 202 13.28 18.98 11.32
C VAL A 202 13.35 19.32 12.81
N GLU A 203 14.56 19.31 13.38
CA GLU A 203 14.79 19.49 14.81
C GLU A 203 14.80 20.97 15.21
N LEU A 204 13.99 21.31 16.23
CA LEU A 204 13.89 22.65 16.78
C LEU A 204 14.40 22.68 18.22
N ASP A 205 15.03 23.78 18.62
CA ASP A 205 15.34 24.02 20.03
C ASP A 205 14.15 24.62 20.81
N GLN A 206 14.36 24.92 22.10
CA GLN A 206 13.34 25.50 22.98
C GLN A 206 12.88 26.89 22.55
N SER A 207 13.63 27.58 21.70
CA SER A 207 13.28 28.88 21.11
C SER A 207 12.62 28.78 19.74
N LEU A 208 12.30 27.55 19.29
CA LEU A 208 11.81 27.22 17.95
C LEU A 208 12.82 27.53 16.83
N ALA A 209 14.11 27.64 17.14
CA ALA A 209 15.13 27.78 16.12
C ALA A 209 15.46 26.41 15.50
N LEU A 210 15.63 26.39 14.18
CA LEU A 210 16.05 25.21 13.45
C LEU A 210 17.50 24.85 13.79
N THR A 211 17.72 23.65 14.31
CA THR A 211 19.04 23.18 14.77
C THR A 211 19.64 22.11 13.89
N ALA A 212 18.81 21.20 13.36
CA ALA A 212 19.26 20.13 12.48
C ALA A 212 18.13 19.69 11.53
N VAL A 213 18.51 19.30 10.32
CA VAL A 213 17.65 18.58 9.39
C VAL A 213 18.34 17.26 9.04
N THR A 214 17.69 16.15 9.39
CA THR A 214 18.17 14.80 9.13
C THR A 214 17.21 14.07 8.19
N SER A 215 17.48 12.80 7.88
CA SER A 215 16.59 11.99 7.04
C SER A 215 16.59 10.53 7.46
N THR A 216 15.48 9.84 7.20
CA THR A 216 15.41 8.38 7.26
C THR A 216 16.02 7.73 6.01
N ASN A 217 16.16 6.40 5.98
CA ASN A 217 16.16 5.68 4.71
C ASN A 217 14.88 5.97 3.93
N ALA A 218 14.85 5.67 2.64
CA ALA A 218 13.64 5.76 1.84
C ALA A 218 13.03 4.38 1.59
N LEU A 219 11.78 4.37 1.14
CA LEU A 219 11.07 3.19 0.67
C LEU A 219 10.81 3.34 -0.83
N ALA A 220 11.24 2.37 -1.63
CA ALA A 220 10.86 2.21 -3.03
C ALA A 220 9.64 1.28 -3.09
N MET A 221 8.54 1.79 -3.61
CA MET A 221 7.26 1.10 -3.55
C MET A 221 6.71 0.82 -4.93
N THR A 222 6.11 -0.36 -5.09
CA THR A 222 5.32 -0.72 -6.28
C THR A 222 3.91 -1.03 -5.83
N ILE A 223 2.93 -0.32 -6.39
CA ILE A 223 1.51 -0.57 -6.09
C ILE A 223 1.13 -1.93 -6.65
N GLY A 224 0.55 -2.78 -5.80
CA GLY A 224 0.10 -4.12 -6.17
C GLY A 224 -1.41 -4.25 -6.30
N SER A 225 -1.82 -5.38 -6.87
CA SER A 225 -3.19 -5.91 -6.83
C SER A 225 -3.15 -7.39 -6.47
N LEU A 226 -4.23 -7.87 -5.87
CA LEU A 226 -4.46 -9.29 -5.61
C LEU A 226 -5.56 -9.83 -6.50
#